data_AF-A0A923ZV86-F1
#
_entry.id   AF-A0A923ZV86-F1
#
_cell.length_a   1.000
_cell.length_b   1.000
_cell.length_c   1.000
_cell.angle_alpha   90.00
_cell.angle_beta   90.00
_cell.angle_gamma   90.00
#
_symmetry.space_group_name_H-M   'P 1'
#
loop_
_entity.id
_entity.type
_entity.pdbx_description
1 polymer ?
#
loop_
_entity_poly.entity_id
_entity_poly.type
_entity_poly.pdbx_seq_one_letter_code
_entity_poly.pdbx_strand_id
1 'polypeptide(L)'
;MINRFLSKIVFFVWNIPHGRPRGIYNNPLLNYLHQKQANVWLEQATQIKASMGVSREKNDKIDSQKIGIYAYKNREDVKLWTPKRPVIVQLDRLTALRDRLVKTLKVL
;
A
#
# COMPACT_ATOMS: atom_id res chain seq x y z
N MET A 1 -7.26 -19.25 -22.28
CA MET A 1 -7.31 -19.33 -20.80
C MET A 1 -6.60 -18.12 -20.16
N ILE A 2 -6.97 -16.88 -20.56
CA ILE A 2 -6.18 -15.65 -20.25
C ILE A 2 -7.01 -14.58 -19.49
N ASN A 3 -8.32 -14.74 -19.36
CA ASN A 3 -9.22 -13.66 -18.93
C ASN A 3 -9.53 -13.55 -17.43
N ARG A 4 -8.77 -14.19 -16.54
CA ARG A 4 -9.17 -14.25 -15.10
C ARG A 4 -8.38 -13.33 -14.17
N PHE A 5 -7.27 -12.73 -14.62
CA PHE A 5 -6.45 -11.89 -13.75
C PHE A 5 -6.96 -10.44 -13.62
N LEU A 6 -7.64 -9.94 -14.66
CA LEU A 6 -8.16 -8.57 -14.67
C LEU A 6 -9.64 -8.47 -14.25
N SER A 7 -10.37 -9.59 -14.12
CA SER A 7 -11.83 -9.55 -13.84
C SER A 7 -12.20 -9.32 -12.38
N LYS A 8 -11.22 -9.30 -11.47
CA LYS A 8 -11.40 -8.94 -10.06
C LYS A 8 -10.40 -7.85 -9.69
N ILE A 9 -10.76 -6.62 -10.07
CA ILE A 9 -10.27 -5.32 -9.61
C ILE A 9 -9.06 -5.42 -8.66
N VAL A 10 -7.88 -5.23 -9.24
CA VAL A 10 -6.64 -5.02 -8.51
C VAL A 10 -6.56 -3.54 -8.16
N PHE A 11 -7.00 -3.17 -6.95
CA PHE A 11 -6.83 -1.80 -6.47
C PHE A 11 -5.37 -1.57 -6.11
N PHE A 12 -4.71 -0.79 -6.95
CA PHE A 12 -3.33 -0.40 -6.78
C PHE A 12 -3.29 0.76 -5.78
N VAL A 13 -2.91 0.50 -4.53
CA VAL A 13 -2.78 1.59 -3.55
C VAL A 13 -1.34 1.86 -3.16
N TRP A 14 -1.00 3.13 -3.25
CA TRP A 14 0.27 3.72 -2.93
C TRP A 14 0.56 3.58 -1.42
N ASN A 15 1.54 2.76 -1.05
CA ASN A 15 2.11 2.81 0.30
C ASN A 15 3.48 3.49 0.24
N ILE A 16 3.60 4.68 0.82
CA ILE A 16 4.90 5.32 1.05
C ILE A 16 5.42 4.79 2.40
N PRO A 17 6.58 4.13 2.44
CA PRO A 17 7.21 3.86 3.72
C PRO A 17 7.79 5.17 4.28
N HIS A 18 7.82 5.28 5.60
CA HIS A 18 8.48 6.30 6.45
C HIS A 18 7.57 7.40 7.03
N GLY A 19 7.03 7.12 8.22
CA GLY A 19 7.07 8.07 9.34
C GLY A 19 6.02 9.18 9.44
N ARG A 20 4.96 9.21 8.61
CA ARG A 20 3.86 10.20 8.76
C ARG A 20 2.47 9.60 8.45
N PRO A 21 1.39 10.16 9.03
CA PRO A 21 0.04 9.58 9.02
C PRO A 21 -0.72 9.74 7.68
N ARG A 22 -0.05 9.60 6.53
CA ARG A 22 -0.73 9.64 5.22
C ARG A 22 -1.16 8.27 4.71
N GLY A 23 -0.71 7.19 5.35
CA GLY A 23 -1.22 5.83 5.11
C GLY A 23 -2.61 5.57 5.72
N ILE A 24 -3.16 6.51 6.50
CA ILE A 24 -4.45 6.33 7.21
C ILE A 24 -5.62 6.30 6.23
N TYR A 25 -5.58 7.11 5.17
CA TYR A 25 -6.70 7.24 4.22
C TYR A 25 -6.97 5.97 3.42
N ASN A 26 -5.97 5.10 3.27
CA ASN A 26 -6.13 3.84 2.57
C ASN A 26 -6.86 2.78 3.40
N ASN A 27 -6.71 2.80 4.72
CA ASN A 27 -7.23 1.74 5.59
C ASN A 27 -8.75 1.55 5.50
N PRO A 28 -9.60 2.60 5.48
CA PRO A 28 -11.04 2.43 5.29
C PRO A 28 -11.39 1.80 3.95
N LEU A 29 -10.72 2.20 2.87
CA LEU A 29 -10.94 1.67 1.53
C LEU A 29 -10.53 0.20 1.43
N LEU A 30 -9.35 -0.15 1.96
CA LEU A 30 -8.89 -1.55 2.03
C LEU A 30 -9.83 -2.43 2.83
N ASN A 31 -10.31 -1.92 3.98
CA ASN A 31 -11.28 -2.64 4.80
C ASN A 31 -12.59 -2.87 4.06
N TYR A 32 -13.10 -1.86 3.34
CA TYR A 32 -14.31 -2.00 2.52
C TYR A 32 -14.13 -3.01 1.38
N LEU A 33 -13.01 -2.93 0.66
CA LEU A 33 -12.68 -3.86 -0.44
C LEU A 33 -12.51 -5.30 0.08
N HIS A 34 -11.88 -5.46 1.25
CA HIS A 34 -11.73 -6.75 1.90
C HIS A 34 -13.09 -7.34 2.33
N GLN A 35 -13.99 -6.52 2.89
CA GLN A 35 -15.36 -6.94 3.20
C GLN A 35 -16.12 -7.41 1.94
N LYS A 36 -15.84 -6.81 0.78
CA LYS A 36 -16.39 -7.23 -0.52
C LYS A 36 -15.65 -8.39 -1.17
N GLN A 37 -14.69 -9.02 -0.48
CA GLN A 37 -13.86 -10.12 -0.99
C GLN A 37 -13.12 -9.74 -2.30
N ALA A 38 -12.74 -8.48 -2.44
CA ALA A 38 -11.95 -8.01 -3.58
C ALA A 38 -10.48 -8.37 -3.40
N ASN A 39 -9.82 -8.71 -4.51
CA ASN A 39 -8.38 -9.02 -4.52
C ASN A 39 -7.59 -7.72 -4.59
N VAL A 40 -6.95 -7.32 -3.50
CA VAL A 40 -6.16 -6.08 -3.47
C VAL A 40 -4.67 -6.39 -3.59
N TRP A 41 -3.97 -5.72 -4.51
CA TRP A 41 -2.51 -5.76 -4.60
C TRP A 41 -1.93 -4.44 -4.10
N LEU A 42 -1.30 -4.49 -2.93
CA LEU A 42 -0.70 -3.32 -2.30
C LEU A 42 0.82 -3.38 -2.50
N GLU A 43 1.35 -2.48 -3.32
CA GLU A 43 2.80 -2.37 -3.57
C GLU A 43 3.35 -0.99 -3.19
N GLN A 44 4.64 -0.97 -2.85
CA GLN A 44 5.33 0.26 -2.50
C GLN A 44 5.77 0.99 -3.76
N ALA A 45 5.46 2.28 -3.87
CA ALA A 45 5.89 3.01 -5.07
C ALA A 45 7.39 3.18 -5.19
N THR A 46 8.13 3.11 -4.08
CA THR A 46 9.59 3.06 -4.11
C THR A 46 10.07 1.80 -4.80
N GLN A 47 9.43 0.66 -4.57
CA GLN A 47 9.76 -0.63 -5.18
C GLN A 47 9.44 -0.63 -6.68
N ILE A 48 8.30 -0.07 -7.06
CA ILE A 48 7.93 0.08 -8.47
C ILE A 48 8.91 1.04 -9.15
N LYS A 49 9.19 2.22 -8.58
CA LYS A 49 10.16 3.18 -9.13
C LYS A 49 11.57 2.59 -9.23
N ALA A 50 12.01 1.82 -8.23
CA ALA A 50 13.30 1.14 -8.25
C ALA A 50 13.39 0.13 -9.40
N SER A 51 12.31 -0.61 -9.67
CA SER A 51 12.26 -1.55 -10.79
C SER A 51 12.25 -0.88 -12.17
N MET A 52 11.88 0.41 -12.24
CA MET A 52 11.70 1.17 -13.48
C MET A 52 12.86 2.12 -13.80
N GLY A 53 13.89 2.18 -12.94
CA GLY A 53 15.02 3.08 -13.10
C GLY A 53 14.70 4.57 -12.86
N VAL A 54 15.72 5.43 -12.90
CA VAL A 54 15.57 6.88 -12.68
C VAL A 54 14.94 7.53 -13.92
N SER A 55 13.64 7.81 -13.85
CA SER A 55 12.94 8.63 -14.86
C SER A 55 12.82 10.07 -14.33
N ARG A 56 13.40 11.05 -15.04
CA ARG A 56 13.38 12.48 -14.66
C ARG A 56 12.08 13.20 -15.05
N GLU A 57 11.27 12.60 -15.91
CA GLU A 57 10.07 13.21 -16.46
C GLU A 57 8.83 12.66 -15.76
N LYS A 58 8.09 13.55 -15.09
CA LYS A 58 6.82 13.23 -14.42
C LYS A 58 5.69 13.42 -15.42
N ASN A 59 5.15 12.31 -15.93
CA ASN A 59 4.02 12.33 -16.86
C ASN A 59 3.05 11.21 -16.48
N ASP A 60 1.85 11.58 -16.03
CA ASP A 60 0.85 10.65 -15.49
C ASP A 60 0.45 9.55 -16.50
N LYS A 61 0.45 9.87 -17.80
CA LYS A 61 0.16 8.90 -18.87
C LYS A 61 1.24 7.82 -18.94
N ILE A 62 2.50 8.26 -18.92
CA ILE A 62 3.66 7.36 -18.99
C ILE A 62 3.76 6.54 -17.71
N ASP A 63 3.53 7.16 -16.54
CA ASP A 63 3.55 6.48 -15.25
C ASP A 63 2.45 5.41 -15.15
N SER A 64 1.25 5.69 -15.67
CA SER A 64 0.16 4.70 -15.72
C SER A 64 0.52 3.49 -16.58
N GLN A 65 1.11 3.71 -17.76
CA GLN A 65 1.57 2.63 -18.63
C GLN A 65 2.67 1.79 -17.97
N LYS A 66 3.64 2.47 -17.35
CA LYS A 66 4.74 1.83 -16.63
C LYS A 66 4.24 0.97 -15.46
N ILE A 67 3.28 1.45 -14.69
CA ILE A 67 2.63 0.68 -13.62
C ILE A 67 1.91 -0.54 -14.19
N GLY A 68 1.19 -0.40 -15.31
CA GLY A 68 0.54 -1.52 -15.99
C GLY A 68 1.53 -2.60 -16.45
N ILE A 69 2.68 -2.18 -17.03
CA ILE A 69 3.74 -3.09 -17.45
C ILE A 69 4.36 -3.81 -16.25
N TYR A 70 4.64 -3.08 -15.16
CA TYR A 70 5.12 -3.67 -13.90
C TYR A 70 4.14 -4.72 -13.37
N ALA A 71 2.85 -4.38 -13.34
CA ALA A 71 1.80 -5.26 -12.87
C ALA A 71 1.71 -6.55 -13.71
N TYR A 72 1.85 -6.43 -15.03
CA TYR A 72 1.84 -7.57 -15.94
C TYR A 72 3.07 -8.47 -15.79
N LYS A 73 4.25 -7.89 -15.60
CA LYS A 73 5.51 -8.63 -15.41
C LYS A 73 5.51 -9.40 -14.10
N ASN A 74 5.06 -8.76 -13.02
CA ASN A 74 5.11 -9.32 -11.68
C ASN A 74 3.84 -10.10 -11.30
N ARG A 75 2.97 -10.42 -12.28
CA ARG A 75 1.67 -11.08 -12.06
C ARG A 75 1.78 -12.44 -11.37
N GLU A 76 2.88 -13.16 -11.55
CA GLU A 76 3.07 -14.51 -11.02
C GLU A 76 3.51 -14.48 -9.55
N ASP A 77 4.23 -13.42 -9.16
CA ASP A 77 4.74 -13.21 -7.79
C ASP A 77 3.82 -12.28 -6.96
N VAL A 78 2.58 -12.03 -7.41
CA VAL A 78 1.67 -11.11 -6.73
C VAL A 78 1.31 -11.62 -5.35
N LYS A 79 1.69 -10.83 -4.33
CA LYS A 79 1.21 -11.02 -2.97
C LYS A 79 -0.03 -10.17 -2.73
N LEU A 80 -1.17 -10.84 -2.60
CA LEU A 80 -2.42 -10.18 -2.24
C LEU A 80 -2.31 -9.58 -0.83
N TRP A 81 -2.85 -8.39 -0.68
CA TRP A 81 -2.92 -7.72 0.59
C TRP A 81 -3.88 -8.46 1.52
N THR A 82 -3.42 -8.69 2.74
CA THR A 82 -4.22 -9.23 3.83
C THR A 82 -4.24 -8.24 4.98
N PRO A 83 -5.38 -8.08 5.68
CA PRO A 83 -5.44 -7.22 6.84
C PRO A 83 -4.45 -7.66 7.90
N LYS A 84 -3.85 -6.67 8.59
CA LYS A 84 -2.98 -6.94 9.74
C LYS A 84 -3.80 -7.64 10.84
N ARG A 85 -3.15 -8.54 11.57
CA ARG A 85 -3.75 -9.20 12.73
C ARG A 85 -4.21 -8.16 13.76
N PRO A 86 -5.37 -8.35 14.41
CA PRO A 86 -5.92 -7.37 15.35
C PRO A 86 -4.96 -7.05 16.50
N VAL A 87 -4.21 -8.06 16.99
CA VAL A 87 -3.19 -7.90 18.04
C VAL A 87 -2.07 -6.94 17.61
N ILE A 88 -1.62 -7.02 16.36
CA ILE A 88 -0.58 -6.13 15.82
C ILE A 88 -1.11 -4.70 15.71
N VAL A 89 -2.35 -4.53 15.27
CA VAL A 89 -3.00 -3.21 15.22
C VAL A 89 -3.13 -2.61 16.62
N GLN A 90 -3.45 -3.42 17.63
CA GLN A 90 -3.53 -2.99 19.02
C GLN A 90 -2.16 -2.56 19.54
N LEU A 91 -1.12 -3.36 19.27
CA LEU A 91 0.25 -3.04 19.66
C LEU A 91 0.75 -1.74 19.03
N ASP A 92 0.48 -1.52 17.73
CA ASP A 92 0.80 -0.27 17.01
C ASP A 92 0.14 0.93 17.72
N ARG A 93 -1.13 0.81 18.12
CA ARG A 93 -1.87 1.87 18.84
C ARG A 93 -1.30 2.16 20.22
N LEU A 94 -0.99 1.12 21.00
CA LEU A 94 -0.41 1.26 22.34
C LEU A 94 0.98 1.91 22.28
N THR A 95 1.79 1.53 21.30
CA THR A 95 3.13 2.09 21.08
C THR A 95 3.04 3.57 20.71
N ALA A 96 2.14 3.92 19.77
CA ALA A 96 1.90 5.32 19.42
C ALA A 96 1.39 6.16 20.59
N LEU A 97 0.53 5.59 21.45
CA LEU A 97 0.06 6.24 22.67
C LEU A 97 1.21 6.49 23.66
N ARG A 98 2.05 5.49 23.90
CA ARG A 98 3.24 5.60 24.74
C ARG A 98 4.15 6.73 24.24
N ASP A 99 4.47 6.76 22.96
CA ASP A 99 5.37 7.76 22.38
C ASP A 99 4.80 9.17 22.54
N ARG A 100 3.49 9.34 22.38
CA ARG A 100 2.80 10.60 22.61
C ARG A 100 2.92 11.04 24.07
N LEU A 101 2.66 10.15 25.03
CA LEU A 101 2.73 10.45 26.46
C LEU A 101 4.16 10.80 26.89
N VAL A 102 5.16 10.02 26.46
CA VAL A 102 6.57 10.29 26.73
C VAL A 102 6.98 11.65 26.17
N LYS A 103 6.48 12.01 24.98
CA LYS A 103 6.75 13.33 24.39
C LYS A 103 6.14 14.45 25.23
N THR A 104 4.90 14.30 25.71
CA THR A 104 4.26 15.29 26.58
C THR A 104 4.99 15.43 27.91
N LEU A 105 5.43 14.32 28.51
CA LEU A 105 6.20 14.33 29.77
C LEU A 105 7.56 14.99 29.65
N LYS A 106 8.23 14.89 28.49
CA LYS A 106 9.55 15.54 28.26
C LYS A 106 9.46 17.04 27.99
N VAL A 107 8.26 17.56 27.72
CA VAL A 107 8.02 18.98 27.44
C VAL A 107 7.63 19.75 28.71
N LEU A 108 7.15 19.03 29.73
CA LEU A 108 7.01 19.52 31.10
C LEU A 108 8.37 19.47 31.82
#